data_AF-A0A7S0M6I8-F1
#
_entry.id   AF-A0A7S0M6I8-F1
#
_cell.length_a   1.000
_cell.length_b   1.000
_cell.length_c   1.000
_cell.angle_alpha   90.00
_cell.angle_beta   90.00
_cell.angle_gamma   90.00
#
_symmetry.space_group_name_H-M   'P 1'
#
loop_
_entity.id
_entity.type
_entity.pdbx_description
1 polymer ?
#
loop_
_entity_poly.entity_id
_entity_poly.type
_entity_poly.pdbx_seq_one_letter_code
_entity_poly.pdbx_strand_id
1 'polypeptide(L)'
;GSEARALFALVGQEHRRTAFTPPELQVLRRLPIFETKGGAFVALSEARDGGVFLCPPGFEPEVRAEGLLEHREPELYAALGVEVVDETAVFERFILPSLHTQSFARRVHAVQHVRNHWAEVRARPALLERLRAAELVPIAGVFVRADQLLDPRVPLLARVFRSDPVFPTGDFGSDAWLSILRILGLQSAVTGDLFLQCARRVQRSFAQAVAEGSEDGRREAWAVASDLTAHLLANFVTLDASTADFATAAAAIPFVPVRGPRDPVAAATTPPPETLARFGDAAAEEDEALVWTAAPVLAVPAPAGEGVRRRLGLLSPPPAQMVVDHVTRLPADAPA
;
A
#
# COMPACT_ATOMS: atom_id res chain seq x y z
N GLY A 1 23.13 -16.18 -39.01
CA GLY A 1 23.34 -14.91 -38.30
C GLY A 1 23.95 -13.86 -39.21
N SER A 2 25.23 -14.01 -39.59
CA SER A 2 25.93 -13.08 -40.51
C SER A 2 25.24 -12.95 -41.87
N GLU A 3 24.81 -14.07 -42.46
CA GLU A 3 24.14 -14.10 -43.76
C GLU A 3 22.78 -13.37 -43.74
N ALA A 4 21.97 -13.58 -42.70
CA ALA A 4 20.68 -12.90 -42.56
C ALA A 4 20.83 -11.37 -42.42
N ARG A 5 21.84 -10.91 -41.67
CA ARG A 5 22.15 -9.47 -41.57
C ARG A 5 22.62 -8.90 -42.92
N ALA A 6 23.47 -9.62 -43.64
CA ALA A 6 23.94 -9.20 -44.96
C ALA A 6 22.79 -9.11 -45.97
N LEU A 7 21.89 -10.10 -45.97
CA LEU A 7 20.71 -10.12 -46.81
C LEU A 7 19.75 -8.97 -46.47
N PHE A 8 19.48 -8.72 -45.18
CA PHE A 8 18.66 -7.59 -44.76
C PHE A 8 19.25 -6.23 -45.20
N ALA A 9 20.57 -6.05 -45.07
CA ALA A 9 21.25 -4.84 -45.52
C ALA A 9 21.12 -4.62 -47.04
N LEU A 10 21.24 -5.69 -47.83
CA LEU A 10 21.03 -5.62 -49.29
C LEU A 10 19.58 -5.25 -49.63
N VAL A 11 18.60 -5.86 -48.97
CA VAL A 11 17.17 -5.55 -49.16
C VAL A 11 16.88 -4.09 -48.81
N GLY A 12 17.43 -3.58 -47.70
CA GLY A 12 17.30 -2.17 -47.32
C GLY A 12 17.91 -1.22 -48.35
N GLN A 13 19.11 -1.53 -48.85
CA GLN A 13 19.76 -0.74 -49.89
C GLN A 13 18.97 -0.70 -51.20
N GLU A 14 18.43 -1.83 -51.63
CA GLU A 14 17.62 -1.90 -52.85
C GLU A 14 16.27 -1.20 -52.68
N HIS A 15 15.63 -1.30 -51.50
CA HIS A 15 14.41 -0.55 -51.22
C HIS A 15 14.60 0.97 -51.34
N ARG A 16 15.75 1.47 -50.86
CA ARG A 16 16.13 2.89 -50.97
C ARG A 16 16.37 3.34 -52.42
N ARG A 17 16.74 2.42 -53.33
CA ARG A 17 16.92 2.70 -54.76
C ARG A 17 15.63 2.59 -55.54
N THR A 18 14.86 1.54 -55.26
CA THR A 18 13.62 1.19 -55.95
C THR A 18 12.66 0.62 -54.92
N ALA A 19 11.54 1.32 -54.70
CA ALA A 19 10.51 0.84 -53.79
C ALA A 19 9.97 -0.53 -54.25
N PHE A 20 9.86 -1.46 -53.30
CA PHE A 20 9.33 -2.79 -53.57
C PHE A 20 7.82 -2.73 -53.85
N THR A 21 7.37 -3.57 -54.76
CA THR A 21 5.95 -3.75 -55.05
C THR A 21 5.27 -4.56 -53.93
N PRO A 22 3.94 -4.44 -53.77
CA PRO A 22 3.18 -5.22 -52.78
C PRO A 22 3.43 -6.74 -52.78
N PRO A 23 3.53 -7.45 -53.94
CA PRO A 23 3.85 -8.88 -53.94
C PRO A 23 5.28 -9.18 -53.48
N GLU A 24 6.25 -8.34 -53.81
CA GLU A 24 7.63 -8.49 -53.33
C GLU A 24 7.72 -8.31 -51.81
N LEU A 25 6.99 -7.32 -51.28
CA LEU A 25 6.87 -7.12 -49.82
C LEU A 25 6.25 -8.35 -49.13
N GLN A 26 5.29 -9.04 -49.75
CA GLN A 26 4.76 -10.29 -49.20
C GLN A 26 5.80 -11.42 -49.15
N VAL A 27 6.67 -11.53 -50.17
CA VAL A 27 7.77 -12.50 -50.16
C VAL A 27 8.77 -12.14 -49.06
N LEU A 28 9.16 -10.87 -48.96
CA LEU A 28 10.08 -10.39 -47.93
C LEU A 28 9.56 -10.67 -46.51
N ARG A 29 8.25 -10.51 -46.26
CA ARG A 29 7.63 -10.82 -44.96
C ARG A 29 7.80 -12.27 -44.52
N ARG A 30 8.03 -13.21 -45.45
CA ARG A 30 8.21 -14.64 -45.16
C ARG A 30 9.67 -15.03 -44.89
N LEU A 31 10.62 -14.13 -45.13
CA LEU A 31 12.03 -14.41 -44.93
C LEU A 31 12.42 -14.23 -43.45
N PRO A 32 13.15 -15.17 -42.83
CA PRO A 32 13.64 -15.05 -41.46
C PRO A 32 14.91 -14.19 -41.41
N ILE A 33 14.81 -12.94 -41.87
CA ILE A 33 15.93 -12.00 -41.98
C ILE A 33 15.82 -10.82 -41.00
N PHE A 34 14.72 -10.72 -40.27
CA PHE A 34 14.44 -9.60 -39.37
C PHE A 34 15.03 -9.88 -37.99
N GLU A 35 16.05 -9.11 -37.63
CA GLU A 35 16.76 -9.26 -36.36
C GLU A 35 15.97 -8.63 -35.21
N THR A 36 15.68 -9.44 -34.20
CA THR A 36 15.03 -9.04 -32.95
C THR A 36 16.06 -8.52 -31.95
N LYS A 37 15.64 -7.72 -30.96
CA LYS A 37 16.48 -7.30 -29.82
C LYS A 37 16.99 -8.48 -28.98
N GLY A 38 16.38 -9.66 -29.12
CA GLY A 38 16.89 -10.92 -28.55
C GLY A 38 18.07 -11.55 -29.32
N GLY A 39 18.42 -11.03 -30.51
CA GLY A 39 19.42 -11.60 -31.42
C GLY A 39 18.92 -12.76 -32.29
N ALA A 40 17.64 -13.11 -32.16
CA ALA A 40 16.97 -14.09 -33.02
C ALA A 40 16.53 -13.43 -34.34
N PHE A 41 16.43 -14.22 -35.40
CA PHE A 41 15.90 -13.80 -36.70
C PHE A 41 14.52 -14.40 -36.90
N VAL A 42 13.55 -13.55 -37.24
CA VAL A 42 12.15 -13.95 -37.38
C VAL A 42 11.62 -13.58 -38.76
N ALA A 43 10.60 -14.30 -39.23
CA ALA A 43 9.79 -13.89 -40.37
C ALA A 43 8.57 -13.10 -39.88
N LEU A 44 8.28 -11.95 -40.51
CA LEU A 44 7.14 -11.11 -40.12
C LEU A 44 5.78 -11.80 -40.31
N SER A 45 5.70 -12.79 -41.21
CA SER A 45 4.49 -13.58 -41.42
C SER A 45 4.22 -14.62 -40.33
N GLU A 46 5.24 -15.01 -39.55
CA GLU A 46 5.14 -16.05 -38.52
C GLU A 46 4.98 -15.46 -37.11
N ALA A 47 4.77 -14.15 -37.01
CA ALA A 47 4.53 -13.46 -35.75
C ALA A 47 3.34 -14.11 -35.01
N ARG A 48 3.59 -14.67 -33.83
CA ARG A 48 2.54 -15.17 -32.91
C ARG A 48 1.64 -14.02 -32.44
N ASP A 49 0.55 -14.35 -31.74
CA ASP A 49 -0.59 -13.49 -31.29
C ASP A 49 -0.26 -12.09 -30.69
N GLY A 50 1.00 -11.74 -30.47
CA GLY A 50 1.44 -10.42 -30.05
C GLY A 50 1.91 -9.47 -31.17
N GLY A 51 2.14 -9.94 -32.40
CA GLY A 51 2.68 -9.13 -33.50
C GLY A 51 4.19 -8.82 -33.37
N VAL A 52 4.76 -8.21 -34.40
CA VAL A 52 6.16 -7.76 -34.43
C VAL A 52 6.18 -6.24 -34.56
N PHE A 53 6.95 -5.58 -33.69
CA PHE A 53 7.01 -4.12 -33.62
C PHE A 53 8.45 -3.63 -33.78
N LEU A 54 8.58 -2.40 -34.28
CA LEU A 54 9.86 -1.72 -34.36
C LEU A 54 10.13 -0.96 -33.06
N CYS A 55 11.31 -1.16 -32.48
CA CYS A 55 11.77 -0.39 -31.32
C CYS A 55 11.83 1.11 -31.65
N PRO A 56 11.45 2.00 -30.72
CA PRO A 56 11.57 3.43 -30.93
C PRO A 56 13.06 3.82 -31.11
N PRO A 57 13.33 4.87 -31.91
CA PRO A 57 14.70 5.30 -32.19
C PRO A 57 15.39 5.77 -30.91
N GLY A 58 16.63 5.33 -30.68
CA GLY A 58 17.43 5.71 -29.52
C GLY A 58 17.05 5.00 -28.21
N PHE A 59 16.00 4.18 -28.22
CA PHE A 59 15.62 3.36 -27.05
C PHE A 59 16.29 1.99 -27.13
N GLU A 60 17.02 1.62 -26.07
CA GLU A 60 17.66 0.31 -25.94
C GLU A 60 17.08 -0.43 -24.73
N PRO A 61 15.96 -1.15 -24.89
CA PRO A 61 15.40 -1.91 -23.79
C PRO A 61 16.35 -3.04 -23.42
N GLU A 62 16.66 -3.18 -22.13
CA GLU A 62 17.43 -4.30 -21.59
C GLU A 62 16.58 -5.58 -21.50
N VAL A 63 15.91 -5.95 -22.59
CA VAL A 63 15.04 -7.12 -22.65
C VAL A 63 15.30 -7.89 -23.94
N ARG A 64 15.38 -9.22 -23.82
CA ARG A 64 15.39 -10.11 -24.97
C ARG A 64 13.93 -10.37 -25.36
N ALA A 65 13.47 -9.65 -26.38
CA ALA A 65 12.13 -9.78 -26.91
C ALA A 65 12.15 -10.29 -28.34
N GLU A 66 11.55 -11.46 -28.58
CA GLU A 66 11.43 -12.07 -29.91
C GLU A 66 10.47 -11.31 -30.83
N GLY A 67 9.59 -10.46 -30.28
CA GLY A 67 8.64 -9.63 -31.04
C GLY A 67 9.06 -8.17 -31.24
N LEU A 68 10.26 -7.78 -30.80
CA LEU A 68 10.74 -6.39 -30.90
C LEU A 68 11.97 -6.31 -31.80
N LEU A 69 11.86 -5.62 -32.93
CA LEU A 69 12.93 -5.46 -33.91
C LEU A 69 13.83 -4.27 -33.57
N GLU A 70 15.08 -4.37 -33.98
CA GLU A 70 15.99 -3.23 -33.93
C GLU A 70 15.57 -2.12 -34.90
N HIS A 71 15.71 -0.86 -34.46
CA HIS A 71 15.43 0.31 -35.28
C HIS A 71 16.49 0.47 -36.39
N ARG A 72 16.30 -0.22 -37.52
CA ARG A 72 17.16 -0.18 -38.71
C ARG A 72 16.28 -0.04 -39.96
N GLU A 73 16.67 0.76 -40.96
CA GLU A 73 15.89 0.91 -42.21
C GLU A 73 14.39 1.21 -41.98
N PRO A 74 14.02 2.32 -41.30
CA PRO A 74 12.63 2.59 -40.90
C PRO A 74 11.66 2.66 -42.09
N GLU A 75 12.13 3.12 -43.26
CA GLU A 75 11.34 3.18 -44.50
C GLU A 75 10.93 1.79 -45.01
N LEU A 76 11.85 0.82 -44.96
CA LEU A 76 11.56 -0.57 -45.33
C LEU A 76 10.56 -1.19 -44.36
N TYR A 77 10.71 -0.95 -43.06
CA TYR A 77 9.76 -1.45 -42.07
C TYR A 77 8.38 -0.83 -42.22
N ALA A 78 8.30 0.47 -42.53
CA ALA A 78 7.04 1.13 -42.85
C ALA A 78 6.38 0.50 -44.08
N ALA A 79 7.13 0.24 -45.16
CA ALA A 79 6.62 -0.43 -46.36
C ALA A 79 6.16 -1.88 -46.07
N LEU A 80 6.85 -2.58 -45.17
CA LEU A 80 6.46 -3.91 -44.70
C LEU A 80 5.26 -3.88 -43.75
N GLY A 81 4.76 -2.71 -43.33
CA GLY A 81 3.64 -2.58 -42.40
C GLY A 81 3.99 -2.92 -40.95
N VAL A 82 5.26 -2.73 -40.55
CA VAL A 82 5.71 -2.87 -39.17
C VAL A 82 5.52 -1.54 -38.44
N GLU A 83 4.73 -1.55 -37.37
CA GLU A 83 4.46 -0.37 -36.56
C GLU A 83 5.63 -0.05 -35.62
N VAL A 84 5.98 1.24 -35.50
CA VAL A 84 6.90 1.74 -34.48
C VAL A 84 6.13 1.98 -33.19
N VAL A 85 6.53 1.31 -32.12
CA VAL A 85 5.93 1.48 -30.79
C VAL A 85 6.70 2.54 -29.99
N ASP A 86 5.99 3.26 -29.13
CA ASP A 86 6.61 4.16 -28.15
C ASP A 86 7.26 3.39 -26.98
N GLU A 87 8.08 4.09 -26.19
CA GLU A 87 8.81 3.48 -25.06
C GLU A 87 7.86 2.86 -24.02
N THR A 88 6.75 3.54 -23.71
CA THR A 88 5.74 3.04 -22.78
C THR A 88 5.10 1.74 -23.30
N ALA A 89 4.86 1.64 -24.60
CA ALA A 89 4.33 0.43 -25.26
C ALA A 89 5.36 -0.70 -25.28
N VAL A 90 6.66 -0.39 -25.44
CA VAL A 90 7.73 -1.38 -25.29
C VAL A 90 7.78 -1.89 -23.85
N PHE A 91 7.75 -1.00 -22.87
CA PHE A 91 7.71 -1.37 -21.46
C PHE A 91 6.52 -2.29 -21.17
N GLU A 92 5.34 -1.87 -21.62
CA GLU A 92 4.07 -2.56 -21.43
C GLU A 92 4.06 -3.98 -22.03
N ARG A 93 4.55 -4.15 -23.25
CA ARG A 93 4.44 -5.42 -24.00
C ARG A 93 5.59 -6.38 -23.75
N PHE A 94 6.78 -5.87 -23.43
CA PHE A 94 8.00 -6.70 -23.40
C PHE A 94 8.73 -6.68 -22.05
N ILE A 95 8.77 -5.54 -21.36
CA ILE A 95 9.50 -5.41 -20.09
C ILE A 95 8.64 -5.90 -18.93
N LEU A 96 7.42 -5.37 -18.79
CA LEU A 96 6.51 -5.69 -17.69
C LEU A 96 6.26 -7.20 -17.53
N PRO A 97 5.96 -7.99 -18.59
CA PRO A 97 5.73 -9.43 -18.45
C PRO A 97 6.95 -10.21 -17.96
N SER A 98 8.16 -9.72 -18.24
CA SER A 98 9.41 -10.37 -17.89
C SER A 98 10.07 -9.82 -16.62
N LEU A 99 9.47 -8.82 -15.95
CA LEU A 99 10.07 -8.19 -14.76
C LEU A 99 10.49 -9.20 -13.68
N HIS A 100 9.66 -10.21 -13.42
CA HIS A 100 9.91 -11.20 -12.37
C HIS A 100 11.15 -12.08 -12.62
N THR A 101 11.59 -12.23 -13.88
CA THR A 101 12.79 -13.01 -14.24
C THR A 101 14.07 -12.16 -14.31
N GLN A 102 13.94 -10.84 -14.21
CA GLN A 102 15.08 -9.93 -14.26
C GLN A 102 15.83 -9.89 -12.92
N SER A 103 17.11 -9.52 -12.97
CA SER A 103 17.90 -9.25 -11.77
C SER A 103 17.32 -8.06 -11.00
N PHE A 104 17.63 -7.98 -9.69
CA PHE A 104 17.14 -6.90 -8.83
C PHE A 104 17.42 -5.51 -9.40
N ALA A 105 18.66 -5.24 -9.81
CA ALA A 105 19.06 -3.95 -10.38
C ALA A 105 18.26 -3.59 -11.64
N ARG A 106 18.02 -4.58 -12.52
CA ARG A 106 17.22 -4.38 -13.74
C ARG A 106 15.76 -4.10 -13.43
N ARG A 107 15.18 -4.79 -12.45
CA ARG A 107 13.80 -4.50 -12.01
C ARG A 107 13.68 -3.07 -11.50
N VAL A 108 14.61 -2.62 -10.65
CA VAL A 108 14.61 -1.24 -10.15
C VAL A 108 14.70 -0.24 -11.30
N HIS A 109 15.64 -0.44 -12.22
CA HIS A 109 15.80 0.44 -13.39
C HIS A 109 14.55 0.46 -14.29
N ALA A 110 13.97 -0.72 -14.58
CA ALA A 110 12.74 -0.82 -15.35
C ALA A 110 11.56 -0.11 -14.66
N VAL A 111 11.44 -0.22 -13.34
CA VAL A 111 10.40 0.48 -12.58
C VAL A 111 10.64 2.00 -12.56
N GLN A 112 11.88 2.48 -12.59
CA GLN A 112 12.15 3.92 -12.72
C GLN A 112 11.60 4.52 -14.03
N HIS A 113 11.54 3.73 -15.11
CA HIS A 113 10.90 4.15 -16.36
C HIS A 113 9.42 4.52 -16.14
N VAL A 114 8.69 3.77 -15.29
CA VAL A 114 7.29 4.08 -14.94
C VAL A 114 7.15 5.47 -14.33
N ARG A 115 8.09 5.87 -13.46
CA ARG A 115 8.09 7.21 -12.86
C ARG A 115 8.42 8.28 -13.88
N ASN A 116 9.42 8.05 -14.74
CA ASN A 116 9.86 9.03 -15.72
C ASN A 116 8.79 9.31 -16.79
N HIS A 117 8.00 8.30 -17.16
CA HIS A 117 6.93 8.39 -18.16
C HIS A 117 5.53 8.33 -17.55
N TRP A 118 5.37 8.75 -16.28
CA TRP A 118 4.13 8.55 -15.53
C TRP A 118 2.87 9.12 -16.21
N ALA A 119 3.00 10.26 -16.91
CA ALA A 119 1.88 10.86 -17.63
C ALA A 119 1.31 9.93 -18.71
N GLU A 120 2.18 9.28 -19.48
CA GLU A 120 1.80 8.33 -20.53
C GLU A 120 1.28 7.01 -19.94
N VAL A 121 1.96 6.50 -18.90
CA VAL A 121 1.54 5.29 -18.19
C VAL A 121 0.14 5.47 -17.60
N ARG A 122 -0.11 6.62 -16.95
CA ARG A 122 -1.40 6.92 -16.33
C ARG A 122 -2.54 7.05 -17.34
N ALA A 123 -2.24 7.44 -18.58
CA ALA A 123 -3.22 7.52 -19.66
C ALA A 123 -3.66 6.14 -20.19
N ARG A 124 -3.05 5.03 -19.73
CA ARG A 124 -3.32 3.67 -20.19
C ARG A 124 -3.92 2.77 -19.08
N PRO A 125 -5.25 2.65 -18.99
CA PRO A 125 -5.90 1.87 -17.93
C PRO A 125 -5.46 0.40 -17.85
N ALA A 126 -5.30 -0.28 -19.00
CA ALA A 126 -4.88 -1.69 -19.04
C ALA A 126 -3.43 -1.91 -18.57
N LEU A 127 -2.56 -0.90 -18.71
CA LEU A 127 -1.21 -0.93 -18.14
C LEU A 127 -1.27 -0.68 -16.63
N LEU A 128 -2.10 0.27 -16.17
CA LEU A 128 -2.30 0.52 -14.75
C LEU A 128 -2.77 -0.73 -14.00
N GLU A 129 -3.75 -1.47 -14.51
CA GLU A 129 -4.21 -2.71 -13.85
C GLU A 129 -3.10 -3.76 -13.71
N ARG A 130 -2.26 -3.90 -14.74
CA ARG A 130 -1.11 -4.81 -14.65
C ARG A 130 -0.05 -4.33 -13.69
N LEU A 131 0.19 -3.01 -13.61
CA LEU A 131 1.10 -2.43 -12.63
C LEU A 131 0.58 -2.61 -11.19
N ARG A 132 -0.74 -2.54 -10.96
CA ARG A 132 -1.35 -2.83 -9.66
C ARG A 132 -1.11 -4.28 -9.21
N ALA A 133 -1.22 -5.21 -10.15
CA ALA A 133 -1.00 -6.63 -9.89
C ALA A 133 0.49 -7.01 -9.79
N ALA A 134 1.39 -6.14 -10.25
CA ALA A 134 2.82 -6.42 -10.32
C ALA A 134 3.55 -6.11 -9.01
N GLU A 135 4.56 -6.93 -8.70
CA GLU A 135 5.51 -6.69 -7.62
C GLU A 135 6.56 -5.67 -8.07
N LEU A 136 6.33 -4.39 -7.77
CA LEU A 136 7.13 -3.28 -8.29
C LEU A 136 8.01 -2.61 -7.23
N VAL A 137 7.62 -2.71 -5.96
CA VAL A 137 8.27 -1.94 -4.89
C VAL A 137 9.25 -2.83 -4.13
N PRO A 138 10.56 -2.51 -4.10
CA PRO A 138 11.53 -3.28 -3.35
C PRO A 138 11.45 -2.96 -1.85
N ILE A 139 11.27 -3.99 -1.03
CA ILE A 139 11.15 -3.92 0.43
C ILE A 139 12.00 -5.06 1.02
N ALA A 140 13.00 -4.70 1.82
CA ALA A 140 13.92 -5.66 2.45
C ALA A 140 14.50 -6.72 1.48
N GLY A 141 14.77 -6.33 0.22
CA GLY A 141 15.34 -7.21 -0.81
C GLY A 141 14.33 -8.02 -1.63
N VAL A 142 13.03 -7.93 -1.31
CA VAL A 142 11.95 -8.60 -2.05
C VAL A 142 11.06 -7.56 -2.72
N PHE A 143 10.53 -7.86 -3.89
CA PHE A 143 9.55 -6.99 -4.54
C PHE A 143 8.15 -7.33 -4.08
N VAL A 144 7.37 -6.30 -3.75
CA VAL A 144 5.98 -6.44 -3.31
C VAL A 144 5.07 -5.54 -4.13
N ARG A 145 3.77 -5.81 -4.07
CA ARG A 145 2.76 -4.97 -4.71
C ARG A 145 2.54 -3.68 -3.91
N ALA A 146 2.10 -2.64 -4.59
CA ALA A 146 1.79 -1.36 -3.94
C ALA A 146 0.69 -1.49 -2.88
N ASP A 147 -0.33 -2.32 -3.12
CA ASP A 147 -1.46 -2.54 -2.21
C ASP A 147 -1.15 -3.38 -0.98
N GLN A 148 0.04 -3.96 -0.90
CA GLN A 148 0.57 -4.62 0.31
C GLN A 148 1.29 -3.64 1.24
N LEU A 149 1.45 -2.39 0.82
CA LEU A 149 2.20 -1.36 1.55
C LEU A 149 1.28 -0.26 2.09
N LEU A 150 1.73 0.33 3.18
CA LEU A 150 1.08 1.45 3.85
C LEU A 150 1.70 2.78 3.40
N ASP A 151 0.89 3.84 3.35
CA ASP A 151 1.37 5.19 3.05
C ASP A 151 2.00 5.82 4.31
N PRO A 152 3.32 6.10 4.32
CA PRO A 152 4.01 6.69 5.47
C PRO A 152 3.55 8.12 5.77
N ARG A 153 2.82 8.77 4.86
CA ARG A 153 2.23 10.09 5.08
C ARG A 153 0.99 10.06 5.96
N VAL A 154 0.44 8.88 6.25
CA VAL A 154 -0.67 8.72 7.20
C VAL A 154 -0.09 8.63 8.61
N PRO A 155 -0.21 9.69 9.45
CA PRO A 155 0.55 9.77 10.70
C PRO A 155 0.25 8.61 11.66
N LEU A 156 -1.02 8.20 11.74
CA LEU A 156 -1.44 7.08 12.58
C LEU A 156 -0.77 5.77 12.17
N LEU A 157 -0.74 5.44 10.87
CA LEU A 157 -0.10 4.22 10.36
C LEU A 157 1.40 4.26 10.58
N ALA A 158 2.05 5.38 10.24
CA ALA A 158 3.49 5.59 10.44
C ALA A 158 3.90 5.41 11.90
N ARG A 159 3.03 5.81 12.84
CA ARG A 159 3.27 5.64 14.27
C ARG A 159 3.08 4.19 14.74
N VAL A 160 2.00 3.53 14.33
CA VAL A 160 1.66 2.15 14.72
C VAL A 160 2.65 1.11 14.15
N PHE A 161 3.10 1.31 12.91
CA PHE A 161 3.92 0.35 12.18
C PHE A 161 5.37 0.78 12.00
N ARG A 162 5.86 1.77 12.76
CA ARG A 162 7.18 2.42 12.57
C ARG A 162 8.35 1.46 12.30
N SER A 163 8.35 0.31 12.97
CA SER A 163 9.44 -0.68 12.90
C SER A 163 9.20 -1.81 11.90
N ASP A 164 8.07 -1.81 11.20
CA ASP A 164 7.70 -2.88 10.28
C ASP A 164 8.15 -2.54 8.85
N PRO A 165 8.60 -3.53 8.05
CA PRO A 165 8.94 -3.36 6.65
C PRO A 165 7.68 -3.31 5.78
N VAL A 166 6.75 -2.39 6.10
CA VAL A 166 5.44 -2.23 5.42
C VAL A 166 5.29 -0.88 4.73
N PHE A 167 6.34 -0.05 4.74
CA PHE A 167 6.36 1.25 4.09
C PHE A 167 7.36 1.26 2.92
N PRO A 168 7.05 1.95 1.81
CA PRO A 168 8.05 2.25 0.79
C PRO A 168 9.26 2.98 1.39
N THR A 169 10.48 2.56 0.99
CA THR A 169 11.74 3.13 1.47
C THR A 169 12.63 3.60 0.31
N GLY A 170 13.72 4.33 0.64
CA GLY A 170 14.63 4.88 -0.35
C GLY A 170 13.90 5.81 -1.34
N ASP A 171 14.21 5.68 -2.64
CA ASP A 171 13.54 6.45 -3.69
C ASP A 171 12.02 6.27 -3.68
N PHE A 172 11.53 5.05 -3.41
CA PHE A 172 10.10 4.74 -3.39
C PHE A 172 9.35 5.43 -2.24
N GLY A 173 10.06 5.89 -1.21
CA GLY A 173 9.52 6.72 -0.14
C GLY A 173 9.42 8.20 -0.49
N SER A 174 9.92 8.65 -1.64
CA SER A 174 9.84 10.05 -2.08
C SER A 174 8.41 10.46 -2.42
N ASP A 175 8.13 11.76 -2.30
CA ASP A 175 6.78 12.28 -2.51
C ASP A 175 6.21 12.01 -3.93
N ALA A 176 7.08 12.05 -4.93
CA ALA A 176 6.73 11.73 -6.31
C ALA A 176 6.30 10.26 -6.43
N TRP A 177 7.08 9.34 -5.85
CA TRP A 177 6.79 7.91 -5.87
C TRP A 177 5.54 7.56 -5.08
N LEU A 178 5.37 8.10 -3.86
CA LEU A 178 4.19 7.83 -3.06
C LEU A 178 2.90 8.25 -3.77
N SER A 179 2.94 9.32 -4.57
CA SER A 179 1.78 9.75 -5.38
C SER A 179 1.44 8.76 -6.51
N ILE A 180 2.45 8.16 -7.12
CA ILE A 180 2.29 7.09 -8.12
C ILE A 180 1.72 5.83 -7.44
N LEU A 181 2.35 5.40 -6.35
CA LEU A 181 1.97 4.18 -5.64
C LEU A 181 0.54 4.26 -5.09
N ARG A 182 0.07 5.44 -4.68
CA ARG A 182 -1.33 5.66 -4.29
C ARG A 182 -2.31 5.32 -5.41
N ILE A 183 -2.01 5.69 -6.65
CA ILE A 183 -2.82 5.35 -7.83
C ILE A 183 -2.75 3.84 -8.12
N LEU A 184 -1.61 3.21 -7.80
CA LEU A 184 -1.37 1.78 -7.94
C LEU A 184 -1.88 0.94 -6.75
N GLY A 185 -2.50 1.55 -5.73
CA GLY A 185 -3.17 0.83 -4.64
C GLY A 185 -2.53 0.95 -3.26
N LEU A 186 -1.47 1.77 -3.08
CA LEU A 186 -0.88 2.03 -1.77
C LEU A 186 -1.95 2.40 -0.73
N GLN A 187 -1.95 1.68 0.39
CA GLN A 187 -2.95 1.83 1.43
C GLN A 187 -2.76 3.15 2.16
N SER A 188 -3.58 4.12 1.80
CA SER A 188 -3.47 5.50 2.26
C SER A 188 -4.71 6.01 3.00
N ALA A 189 -5.70 5.13 3.17
CA ALA A 189 -6.87 5.32 4.01
C ALA A 189 -6.89 4.23 5.08
N VAL A 190 -7.30 4.58 6.29
CA VAL A 190 -7.47 3.63 7.39
C VAL A 190 -8.84 2.98 7.23
N THR A 191 -8.88 1.77 6.69
CA THR A 191 -10.10 0.95 6.64
C THR A 191 -10.40 0.35 8.01
N GLY A 192 -11.62 -0.16 8.21
CA GLY A 192 -12.01 -0.85 9.44
C GLY A 192 -11.09 -2.03 9.75
N ASP A 193 -10.76 -2.85 8.76
CA ASP A 193 -9.82 -3.96 8.91
C ASP A 193 -8.42 -3.51 9.33
N LEU A 194 -7.89 -2.46 8.69
CA LEU A 194 -6.58 -1.90 9.03
C LEU A 194 -6.60 -1.26 10.43
N PHE A 195 -7.70 -0.61 10.79
CA PHE A 195 -7.92 -0.07 12.13
C PHE A 195 -7.90 -1.19 13.19
N LEU A 196 -8.62 -2.28 12.97
CA LEU A 196 -8.64 -3.42 13.90
C LEU A 196 -7.26 -4.06 14.05
N GLN A 197 -6.46 -4.10 12.97
CA GLN A 197 -5.07 -4.51 13.04
C GLN A 197 -4.23 -3.56 13.91
N CYS A 198 -4.41 -2.24 13.75
CA CYS A 198 -3.76 -1.24 14.59
C CYS A 198 -4.12 -1.42 16.07
N ALA A 199 -5.41 -1.58 16.38
CA ALA A 199 -5.92 -1.75 17.75
C ALA A 199 -5.31 -2.97 18.45
N ARG A 200 -5.30 -4.13 17.79
CA ARG A 200 -4.66 -5.35 18.32
C ARG A 200 -3.16 -5.19 18.50
N ARG A 201 -2.50 -4.45 17.60
CA ARG A 201 -1.07 -4.21 17.68
C ARG A 201 -0.74 -3.34 18.89
N VAL A 202 -1.43 -2.22 19.07
CA VAL A 202 -1.24 -1.32 20.22
C VAL A 202 -1.50 -2.04 21.54
N GLN A 203 -2.57 -2.84 21.62
CA GLN A 203 -2.84 -3.71 22.77
C GLN A 203 -1.63 -4.60 23.11
N ARG A 204 -1.09 -5.31 22.11
CA ARG A 204 0.06 -6.20 22.31
C ARG A 204 1.31 -5.42 22.71
N SER A 205 1.59 -4.30 22.06
CA SER A 205 2.74 -3.45 22.38
C SER A 205 2.67 -2.92 23.82
N PHE A 206 1.50 -2.51 24.28
CA PHE A 206 1.30 -2.08 25.67
C PHE A 206 1.52 -3.24 26.65
N ALA A 207 0.91 -4.40 26.39
CA ALA A 207 1.05 -5.58 27.24
C ALA A 207 2.52 -6.06 27.33
N GLN A 208 3.24 -6.02 26.21
CA GLN A 208 4.66 -6.34 26.14
C GLN A 208 5.50 -5.36 26.98
N ALA A 209 5.27 -4.05 26.81
CA ALA A 209 5.99 -3.04 27.59
C ALA A 209 5.71 -3.15 29.10
N VAL A 210 4.50 -3.55 29.51
CA VAL A 210 4.18 -3.84 30.91
C VAL A 210 4.95 -5.06 31.40
N ALA A 211 4.97 -6.16 30.64
CA ALA A 211 5.68 -7.38 31.00
C ALA A 211 7.21 -7.18 31.08
N GLU A 212 7.77 -6.35 30.22
CA GLU A 212 9.19 -5.98 30.19
C GLU A 212 9.56 -4.91 31.22
N GLY A 213 8.56 -4.29 31.89
CA GLY A 213 8.80 -3.16 32.80
C GLY A 213 9.29 -1.90 32.09
N SER A 214 9.10 -1.78 30.77
CA SER A 214 9.53 -0.64 29.96
C SER A 214 8.55 0.52 30.09
N GLU A 215 8.92 1.55 30.85
CA GLU A 215 8.11 2.76 31.01
C GLU A 215 7.98 3.55 29.69
N ASP A 216 9.07 3.65 28.92
CA ASP A 216 9.08 4.34 27.63
C ASP A 216 8.19 3.63 26.62
N GLY A 217 8.28 2.30 26.53
CA GLY A 217 7.42 1.50 25.65
C GLY A 217 5.94 1.61 26.05
N ARG A 218 5.65 1.65 27.35
CA ARG A 218 4.29 1.82 27.87
C ARG A 218 3.75 3.20 27.51
N ARG A 219 4.54 4.27 27.71
CA ARG A 219 4.19 5.65 27.38
C ARG A 219 3.96 5.82 25.88
N GLU A 220 4.80 5.22 25.06
CA GLU A 220 4.63 5.24 23.62
C GLU A 220 3.33 4.54 23.21
N ALA A 221 3.14 3.29 23.63
CA ALA A 221 1.94 2.51 23.30
C ALA A 221 0.66 3.20 23.78
N TRP A 222 0.68 3.80 24.98
CA TRP A 222 -0.41 4.63 25.50
C TRP A 222 -0.71 5.81 24.58
N ALA A 223 0.30 6.55 24.15
CA ALA A 223 0.09 7.70 23.29
C ALA A 223 -0.39 7.29 21.87
N VAL A 224 0.03 6.13 21.35
CA VAL A 224 -0.57 5.56 20.12
C VAL A 224 -2.03 5.15 20.35
N ALA A 225 -2.35 4.55 21.50
CA ALA A 225 -3.72 4.19 21.87
C ALA A 225 -4.64 5.41 21.93
N SER A 226 -4.15 6.54 22.47
CA SER A 226 -4.87 7.82 22.50
C SER A 226 -5.15 8.35 21.09
N ASP A 227 -4.14 8.38 20.21
CA ASP A 227 -4.32 8.81 18.81
C ASP A 227 -5.30 7.90 18.07
N LEU A 228 -5.18 6.58 18.27
CA LEU A 228 -6.03 5.59 17.64
C LEU A 228 -7.48 5.72 18.11
N THR A 229 -7.69 5.97 19.41
CA THR A 229 -9.02 6.22 19.96
C THR A 229 -9.60 7.51 19.41
N ALA A 230 -8.85 8.60 19.40
CA ALA A 230 -9.29 9.87 18.81
C ALA A 230 -9.68 9.69 17.32
N HIS A 231 -8.87 8.92 16.56
CA HIS A 231 -9.17 8.60 15.16
C HIS A 231 -10.46 7.80 15.01
N LEU A 232 -10.70 6.79 15.86
CA LEU A 232 -11.96 6.04 15.88
C LEU A 232 -13.14 6.97 16.05
N LEU A 233 -13.10 7.82 17.08
CA LEU A 233 -14.23 8.69 17.44
C LEU A 233 -14.54 9.69 16.33
N ALA A 234 -13.50 10.26 15.69
CA ALA A 234 -13.66 11.19 14.59
C ALA A 234 -14.17 10.54 13.29
N ASN A 235 -13.88 9.25 13.05
CA ASN A 235 -14.13 8.58 11.78
C ASN A 235 -15.03 7.35 11.89
N PHE A 236 -15.76 7.21 13.00
CA PHE A 236 -16.49 5.99 13.36
C PHE A 236 -17.47 5.53 12.27
N VAL A 237 -18.23 6.45 11.69
CA VAL A 237 -19.20 6.15 10.63
C VAL A 237 -18.52 5.56 9.40
N THR A 238 -17.40 6.14 8.97
CA THR A 238 -16.62 5.68 7.81
C THR A 238 -15.99 4.32 8.07
N LEU A 239 -15.42 4.12 9.26
CA LEU A 239 -14.80 2.86 9.65
C LEU A 239 -15.85 1.74 9.73
N ASP A 240 -17.00 2.02 10.32
CA ASP A 240 -18.09 1.05 10.45
C ASP A 240 -18.75 0.69 9.13
N ALA A 241 -18.85 1.63 8.19
CA ALA A 241 -19.33 1.35 6.85
C ALA A 241 -18.32 0.52 6.03
N SER A 242 -17.03 0.57 6.37
CA SER A 242 -15.97 -0.07 5.59
C SER A 242 -15.77 -1.56 5.86
N THR A 243 -16.17 -2.05 7.03
CA THR A 243 -15.96 -3.45 7.45
C THR A 243 -17.19 -3.94 8.22
N ALA A 244 -17.70 -5.12 7.86
CA ALA A 244 -18.84 -5.72 8.56
C ALA A 244 -18.51 -6.02 10.03
N ASP A 245 -19.49 -5.80 10.91
CA ASP A 245 -19.37 -5.99 12.37
C ASP A 245 -18.19 -5.23 13.02
N PHE A 246 -17.73 -4.16 12.38
CA PHE A 246 -16.58 -3.37 12.83
C PHE A 246 -16.75 -2.89 14.27
N ALA A 247 -17.89 -2.30 14.63
CA ALA A 247 -18.13 -1.80 15.98
C ALA A 247 -17.99 -2.91 17.05
N THR A 248 -18.57 -4.09 16.80
CA THR A 248 -18.47 -5.25 17.69
C THR A 248 -17.03 -5.73 17.82
N ALA A 249 -16.32 -5.83 16.69
CA ALA A 249 -14.92 -6.24 16.68
C ALA A 249 -14.00 -5.23 17.40
N ALA A 250 -14.24 -3.93 17.22
CA ALA A 250 -13.50 -2.86 17.89
C ALA A 250 -13.77 -2.85 19.40
N ALA A 251 -15.03 -3.01 19.81
CA ALA A 251 -15.42 -3.08 21.22
C ALA A 251 -14.78 -4.27 21.97
N ALA A 252 -14.49 -5.37 21.29
CA ALA A 252 -13.87 -6.55 21.89
C ALA A 252 -12.37 -6.39 22.19
N ILE A 253 -11.70 -5.39 21.62
CA ILE A 253 -10.25 -5.20 21.74
C ILE A 253 -9.96 -4.22 22.89
N PRO A 254 -9.14 -4.59 23.89
CA PRO A 254 -8.74 -3.67 24.95
C PRO A 254 -7.59 -2.78 24.49
N PHE A 255 -7.89 -1.74 23.72
CA PHE A 255 -6.90 -0.77 23.23
C PHE A 255 -7.16 0.65 23.72
N VAL A 256 -8.23 0.90 24.45
CA VAL A 256 -8.66 2.25 24.82
C VAL A 256 -7.93 2.71 26.08
N PRO A 257 -7.29 3.89 26.09
CA PRO A 257 -6.63 4.44 27.27
C PRO A 257 -7.63 4.74 28.39
N VAL A 258 -7.39 4.18 29.57
CA VAL A 258 -8.20 4.41 30.77
C VAL A 258 -7.37 4.67 32.00
N ARG A 259 -7.92 5.50 32.89
CA ARG A 259 -7.46 5.66 34.27
C ARG A 259 -8.20 4.64 35.12
N GLY A 260 -7.46 3.72 35.73
CA GLY A 260 -8.05 2.66 36.54
C GLY A 260 -8.67 3.18 37.84
N PRO A 261 -9.48 2.34 38.50
CA PRO A 261 -10.10 2.69 39.78
C PRO A 261 -9.04 3.11 40.81
N ARG A 262 -9.34 4.13 41.60
CA ARG A 262 -8.44 4.59 42.68
C ARG A 262 -8.89 4.06 44.03
N ASP A 263 -7.91 3.78 44.88
CA ASP A 263 -8.16 3.57 46.31
C ASP A 263 -8.54 4.92 46.94
N PRO A 264 -9.72 5.06 47.54
CA PRO A 264 -10.17 6.33 48.10
C PRO A 264 -9.31 6.83 49.27
N VAL A 265 -8.56 5.96 49.95
CA VAL A 265 -7.63 6.35 51.02
C VAL A 265 -6.33 6.91 50.45
N ALA A 266 -5.88 6.41 49.29
CA ALA A 266 -4.63 6.82 48.64
C ALA A 266 -4.83 7.79 47.46
N ALA A 267 -6.07 8.11 47.09
CA ALA A 267 -6.41 8.90 45.91
C ALA A 267 -5.81 10.32 45.92
N ALA A 268 -5.54 10.87 47.10
CA ALA A 268 -4.94 12.21 47.25
C ALA A 268 -3.43 12.23 46.96
N THR A 269 -2.75 11.08 47.04
CA THR A 269 -1.29 11.00 46.97
C THR A 269 -0.79 10.20 45.77
N THR A 270 -1.61 9.31 45.22
CA THR A 270 -1.21 8.38 44.16
C THR A 270 -2.04 8.64 42.89
N PRO A 271 -1.41 8.86 41.72
CA PRO A 271 -2.15 8.98 40.47
C PRO A 271 -2.84 7.66 40.12
N PRO A 272 -3.97 7.71 39.37
CA PRO A 272 -4.64 6.50 38.93
C PRO A 272 -3.72 5.65 38.04
N PRO A 273 -3.81 4.32 38.13
CA PRO A 273 -3.04 3.45 37.24
C PRO A 273 -3.51 3.62 35.80
N GLU A 274 -2.59 3.92 34.89
CA GLU A 274 -2.87 4.02 33.45
C GLU A 274 -2.79 2.63 32.80
N THR A 275 -3.88 2.19 32.17
CA THR A 275 -3.94 0.91 31.45
C THR A 275 -4.84 0.98 30.21
N LEU A 276 -4.80 -0.05 29.35
CA LEU A 276 -5.73 -0.18 28.24
C LEU A 276 -6.90 -1.08 28.61
N ALA A 277 -8.11 -0.69 28.23
CA ALA A 277 -9.34 -1.45 28.46
C ALA A 277 -10.21 -1.50 27.20
N ARG A 278 -11.28 -2.31 27.25
CA ARG A 278 -12.34 -2.26 26.24
C ARG A 278 -13.25 -1.07 26.55
N PHE A 279 -13.94 -0.57 25.53
CA PHE A 279 -15.02 0.40 25.74
C PHE A 279 -16.09 -0.13 26.70
N GLY A 280 -16.43 -1.42 26.60
CA GLY A 280 -17.39 -2.11 27.46
C GLY A 280 -17.06 -2.14 28.95
N ASP A 281 -15.79 -1.93 29.30
CA ASP A 281 -15.33 -1.99 30.68
C ASP A 281 -15.14 -0.59 31.29
N ALA A 282 -15.28 0.47 30.48
CA ALA A 282 -14.93 1.84 30.85
C ALA A 282 -16.15 2.75 30.94
N ALA A 283 -16.11 3.68 31.90
CA ALA A 283 -17.06 4.77 32.00
C ALA A 283 -16.57 6.02 31.25
N ALA A 284 -17.52 6.85 30.82
CA ALA A 284 -17.21 8.15 30.22
C ALA A 284 -16.56 9.10 31.26
N GLU A 285 -15.74 10.04 30.78
CA GLU A 285 -15.12 11.07 31.63
C GLU A 285 -16.16 11.91 32.40
N GLU A 286 -17.28 12.22 31.76
CA GLU A 286 -18.41 12.96 32.38
C GLU A 286 -19.07 12.21 33.54
N ASP A 287 -18.93 10.88 33.57
CA ASP A 287 -19.47 10.01 34.61
C ASP A 287 -18.42 9.66 35.69
N GLU A 288 -17.20 10.22 35.63
CA GLU A 288 -16.08 9.88 36.53
C GLU A 288 -16.48 10.00 38.02
N ALA A 289 -17.18 11.08 38.37
CA ALA A 289 -17.63 11.35 39.73
C ALA A 289 -18.51 10.23 40.31
N LEU A 290 -19.15 9.42 39.47
CA LEU A 290 -20.07 8.36 39.88
C LEU A 290 -19.38 7.01 40.09
N VAL A 291 -18.17 6.82 39.57
CA VAL A 291 -17.56 5.47 39.46
C VAL A 291 -16.05 5.40 39.66
N TRP A 292 -15.34 6.48 39.97
CA TRP A 292 -13.87 6.52 40.00
C TRP A 292 -13.18 5.53 40.98
N THR A 293 -13.88 5.00 41.99
CA THR A 293 -13.39 3.92 42.86
C THR A 293 -13.79 2.51 42.40
N ALA A 294 -14.75 2.41 41.47
CA ALA A 294 -15.41 1.17 41.08
C ALA A 294 -15.06 0.70 39.67
N ALA A 295 -14.83 1.61 38.73
CA ALA A 295 -14.59 1.29 37.33
C ALA A 295 -13.50 2.17 36.70
N PRO A 296 -12.83 1.68 35.65
CA PRO A 296 -11.90 2.50 34.89
C PRO A 296 -12.66 3.58 34.10
N VAL A 297 -12.04 4.75 33.98
CA VAL A 297 -12.60 5.92 33.30
C VAL A 297 -11.77 6.23 32.07
N LEU A 298 -12.41 6.57 30.94
CA LEU A 298 -11.71 6.97 29.73
C LEU A 298 -10.72 8.11 30.00
N ALA A 299 -9.49 7.96 29.52
CA ALA A 299 -8.48 9.03 29.58
C ALA A 299 -8.58 10.02 28.41
N VAL A 300 -9.53 9.78 27.49
CA VAL A 300 -9.84 10.60 26.32
C VAL A 300 -11.33 10.95 26.31
N PRO A 301 -11.74 12.04 25.63
CA PRO A 301 -13.14 12.43 25.58
C PRO A 301 -14.03 11.32 25.04
N ALA A 302 -15.19 11.11 25.68
CA ALA A 302 -16.16 10.10 25.25
C ALA A 302 -16.75 10.45 23.86
N PRO A 303 -17.20 9.45 23.08
CA PRO A 303 -17.94 9.69 21.84
C PRO A 303 -19.17 10.56 22.09
N ALA A 304 -19.40 11.61 21.30
CA ALA A 304 -20.56 12.49 21.51
C ALA A 304 -21.92 11.82 21.23
N GLY A 305 -21.98 10.84 20.33
CA GLY A 305 -23.24 10.21 19.91
C GLY A 305 -23.63 9.01 20.78
N GLU A 306 -24.83 9.03 21.36
CA GLU A 306 -25.35 7.91 22.18
C GLU A 306 -25.39 6.58 21.40
N GLY A 307 -25.70 6.62 20.11
CA GLY A 307 -25.66 5.43 19.25
C GLY A 307 -24.24 4.82 19.12
N VAL A 308 -23.21 5.67 19.09
CA VAL A 308 -21.80 5.25 19.06
C VAL A 308 -21.41 4.64 20.40
N ARG A 309 -21.76 5.31 21.51
CA ARG A 309 -21.54 4.82 22.88
C ARG A 309 -22.13 3.42 23.05
N ARG A 310 -23.40 3.24 22.68
CA ARG A 310 -24.12 1.95 22.78
C ARG A 310 -23.46 0.85 21.96
N ARG A 311 -23.05 1.15 20.73
CA ARG A 311 -22.40 0.17 19.83
C ARG A 311 -21.01 -0.25 20.28
N LEU A 312 -20.26 0.68 20.88
CA LEU A 312 -18.97 0.38 21.49
C LEU A 312 -19.09 -0.26 22.88
N GLY A 313 -20.30 -0.23 23.47
CA GLY A 313 -20.58 -0.75 24.80
C GLY A 313 -20.16 0.17 25.95
N LEU A 314 -19.85 1.45 25.67
CA LEU A 314 -19.41 2.39 26.69
C LEU A 314 -20.43 2.51 27.83
N LEU A 315 -19.96 2.47 29.07
CA LEU A 315 -20.80 2.57 30.27
C LEU A 315 -21.15 4.03 30.56
N SER A 316 -22.15 4.55 29.84
CA SER A 316 -22.65 5.92 30.02
C SER A 316 -24.14 6.02 29.66
N PRO A 317 -25.04 6.26 30.64
CA PRO A 317 -24.75 6.37 32.07
C PRO A 317 -24.26 5.03 32.68
N PRO A 318 -23.49 5.04 33.78
CA PRO A 318 -23.02 3.81 34.42
C PRO A 318 -24.17 2.98 35.03
N PRO A 319 -24.04 1.64 35.09
CA PRO A 319 -25.03 0.79 35.74
C PRO A 319 -25.21 1.14 37.22
N ALA A 320 -26.44 1.08 37.74
CA ALA A 320 -26.75 1.46 39.13
C ALA A 320 -25.91 0.70 40.16
N GLN A 321 -25.63 -0.59 39.94
CA GLN A 321 -24.78 -1.39 40.84
C GLN A 321 -23.36 -0.83 40.93
N MET A 322 -22.81 -0.32 39.84
CA MET A 322 -21.47 0.27 39.81
C MET A 322 -21.40 1.56 40.64
N VAL A 323 -22.47 2.36 40.62
CA VAL A 323 -22.60 3.56 41.45
C VAL A 323 -22.75 3.19 42.93
N VAL A 324 -23.52 2.14 43.24
CA VAL A 324 -23.61 1.61 44.61
C VAL A 324 -22.25 1.13 45.09
N ASP A 325 -21.55 0.33 44.30
CA ASP A 325 -20.21 -0.16 44.62
C ASP A 325 -19.24 1.01 44.83
N HIS A 326 -19.34 2.06 44.02
CA HIS A 326 -18.57 3.28 44.19
C HIS A 326 -18.81 3.94 45.56
N VAL A 327 -20.08 4.20 45.89
CA VAL A 327 -20.49 4.82 47.15
C VAL A 327 -20.07 3.98 48.36
N THR A 328 -20.19 2.64 48.29
CA THR A 328 -19.78 1.77 49.41
C THR A 328 -18.28 1.75 49.66
N ARG A 329 -17.45 2.10 48.67
CA ARG A 329 -15.99 2.18 48.81
C ARG A 329 -15.53 3.51 49.40
N LEU A 330 -16.35 4.56 49.32
CA LEU A 330 -15.97 5.87 49.86
C LEU A 330 -15.89 5.83 51.40
N PRO A 331 -14.84 6.38 52.02
CA PRO A 331 -14.81 6.55 53.47
C PRO A 331 -15.91 7.52 53.91
N ALA A 332 -16.40 7.36 55.13
CA ALA A 332 -17.50 8.16 55.69
C ALA A 332 -17.24 9.69 55.67
N ASP A 333 -15.97 10.09 55.57
CA ASP A 333 -15.50 11.47 55.55
C ASP A 333 -14.99 11.93 54.17
N ALA A 334 -15.28 11.20 53.08
CA ALA A 334 -14.87 11.60 51.74
C ALA A 334 -15.58 12.90 51.29
N PRO A 335 -14.87 13.88 50.69
CA PRO A 335 -15.52 15.02 50.08
C PRO A 335 -16.40 14.55 48.91
N ALA A 336 -17.63 15.06 48.86
CA ALA A 336 -18.59 14.84 47.78
C ALA A 336 -18.10 15.44 46.45
#